data_AF-A0A8J3Y406-F1
#
_entry.id   AF-A0A8J3Y406-F1
#
_cell.length_a   1.000
_cell.length_b   1.000
_cell.length_c   1.000
_cell.angle_alpha   90.00
_cell.angle_beta   90.00
_cell.angle_gamma   90.00
#
_symmetry.space_group_name_H-M   'P 1'
#
loop_
_entity.id
_entity.type
_entity.pdbx_description
1 polymer ?
#
loop_
_entity_poly.entity_id
_entity_poly.type
_entity_poly.pdbx_seq_one_letter_code
_entity_poly.pdbx_strand_id
1 'polypeptide(L)'
;MGYGGAVSAFRIGEAAELLGVSADTVRRWVDAGRLPARRDDTGQRIVDGTDLAAFVREHGARPDEGTEHSSARNRLRGIVTAVARDSVMAQVDIQAGPFRVVSLMSREAVDELGLEVGSVATAVIKSTTVVVETGPKKRA
;
A
#
# COMPACT_ATOMS: atom_id res chain seq x y z
N MET A 1 23.07 -33.82 12.85
CA MET A 1 21.72 -33.24 12.83
C MET A 1 21.84 -31.76 12.51
N GLY A 2 21.32 -31.30 11.38
CA GLY A 2 21.36 -29.89 10.94
C GLY A 2 21.18 -29.80 9.42
N TYR A 3 20.02 -29.30 8.99
CA TYR A 3 19.42 -29.48 7.66
C TYR A 3 20.15 -28.79 6.49
N GLY A 4 20.14 -29.45 5.32
CA GLY A 4 20.44 -28.84 4.03
C GLY A 4 19.36 -27.84 3.63
N GLY A 5 19.77 -26.69 3.09
CA GLY A 5 18.85 -25.71 2.50
C GLY A 5 18.86 -25.86 0.99
N ALA A 6 17.83 -26.47 0.41
CA ALA A 6 17.58 -26.34 -1.02
C ALA A 6 17.46 -24.84 -1.34
N VAL A 7 18.13 -24.38 -2.40
CA VAL A 7 18.00 -23.00 -2.87
C VAL A 7 16.56 -22.83 -3.37
N SER A 8 15.70 -22.24 -2.55
CA SER A 8 14.29 -22.03 -2.89
C SER A 8 14.18 -20.97 -3.97
N ALA A 9 13.56 -21.32 -5.09
CA ALA A 9 13.13 -20.36 -6.10
C ALA A 9 11.71 -19.88 -5.75
N PHE A 10 11.49 -18.58 -5.79
CA PHE A 10 10.23 -17.95 -5.44
C PHE A 10 9.56 -17.39 -6.68
N ARG A 11 8.26 -17.63 -6.82
CA ARG A 11 7.47 -16.83 -7.78
C ARG A 11 7.46 -15.38 -7.32
N ILE A 12 7.19 -14.48 -8.25
CA ILE A 12 7.05 -13.04 -7.98
C ILE A 12 6.11 -12.76 -6.79
N GLY A 13 4.99 -13.49 -6.69
CA GLY A 13 4.05 -13.33 -5.57
C GLY A 13 4.62 -13.77 -4.22
N GLU A 14 5.31 -14.90 -4.18
CA GLU A 14 5.94 -15.41 -2.96
C GLU A 14 7.11 -14.52 -2.52
N ALA A 15 7.91 -14.03 -3.47
CA ALA A 15 8.95 -13.05 -3.21
C ALA A 15 8.35 -11.74 -2.66
N ALA A 16 7.22 -11.29 -3.19
CA ALA A 16 6.53 -10.10 -2.71
C ALA A 16 6.03 -10.26 -1.26
N GLU A 17 5.46 -11.42 -0.92
CA GLU A 17 5.03 -11.74 0.45
C GLU A 17 6.20 -11.76 1.43
N LEU A 18 7.32 -12.40 1.06
CA LEU A 18 8.53 -12.44 1.90
C LEU A 18 9.14 -11.06 2.13
N LEU A 19 9.00 -10.16 1.16
CA LEU A 19 9.55 -8.81 1.20
C LEU A 19 8.58 -7.76 1.76
N GLY A 20 7.31 -8.11 1.99
CA GLY A 20 6.29 -7.17 2.44
C GLY A 20 5.96 -6.07 1.43
N VAL A 21 6.11 -6.34 0.12
CA VAL A 21 5.83 -5.41 -0.98
C VAL A 21 4.81 -6.00 -1.95
N SER A 22 4.43 -5.24 -2.98
CA SER A 22 3.51 -5.72 -4.01
C SER A 22 4.19 -6.61 -5.04
N ALA A 23 3.45 -7.57 -5.62
CA ALA A 23 3.93 -8.35 -6.76
C ALA A 23 4.32 -7.45 -7.95
N ASP A 24 3.63 -6.33 -8.16
CA ASP A 24 3.95 -5.36 -9.21
C ASP A 24 5.25 -4.59 -8.94
N THR A 25 5.58 -4.32 -7.68
CA THR A 25 6.86 -3.75 -7.25
C THR A 25 7.99 -4.72 -7.57
N VAL A 26 7.81 -6.00 -7.24
CA VAL A 26 8.79 -7.04 -7.58
C VAL A 26 8.93 -7.19 -9.10
N ARG A 27 7.83 -7.16 -9.88
CA ARG A 27 7.90 -7.13 -11.35
C ARG A 27 8.68 -5.94 -11.86
N ARG A 28 8.44 -4.74 -11.34
CA ARG A 28 9.17 -3.53 -11.72
C ARG A 28 10.66 -3.65 -11.46
N TRP A 29 11.08 -4.22 -10.33
CA TRP A 29 12.50 -4.45 -10.06
C TRP A 29 13.13 -5.44 -11.02
N VAL A 30 12.39 -6.49 -11.39
CA VAL A 30 12.83 -7.46 -12.40
C VAL A 30 12.91 -6.83 -13.79
N ASP A 31 11.89 -6.08 -14.21
CA ASP A 31 11.83 -5.41 -15.51
C ASP A 31 12.88 -4.30 -15.63
N ALA A 32 13.21 -3.63 -14.52
CA ALA A 32 14.29 -2.64 -14.44
C ALA A 32 15.69 -3.28 -14.31
N GLY A 33 15.79 -4.62 -14.30
CA GLY A 33 17.06 -5.35 -14.15
C GLY A 33 17.71 -5.24 -12.77
N ARG A 34 16.98 -4.73 -11.77
CA ARG A 34 17.45 -4.55 -10.39
C ARG A 34 17.40 -5.84 -9.57
N LEU A 35 16.43 -6.71 -9.86
CA LEU A 35 16.29 -8.03 -9.24
C LEU A 35 16.40 -9.11 -10.33
N PRO A 36 17.42 -9.98 -10.29
CA PRO A 36 17.53 -11.09 -11.23
C PRO A 36 16.32 -12.03 -11.14
N ALA A 37 15.75 -12.37 -12.29
CA ALA A 37 14.73 -13.41 -12.38
C ALA A 37 14.94 -14.24 -13.65
N ARG A 38 14.66 -15.53 -13.55
CA ARG A 38 14.66 -16.46 -14.68
C ARG A 38 13.25 -16.95 -14.97
N ARG A 39 13.07 -17.60 -16.12
CA ARG A 39 11.82 -18.31 -16.42
C ARG A 39 11.97 -19.78 -16.04
N ASP A 40 10.93 -20.35 -15.44
CA ASP A 40 10.82 -21.80 -15.24
C ASP A 40 10.40 -22.50 -16.54
N ASP A 41 10.33 -23.83 -16.51
CA ASP A 41 9.96 -24.66 -17.66
C ASP A 41 8.52 -24.42 -18.14
N THR A 42 7.69 -23.76 -17.32
CA THR A 42 6.32 -23.35 -17.64
C THR A 42 6.23 -21.90 -18.13
N GLY A 43 7.38 -21.22 -18.27
CA GLY A 43 7.50 -19.85 -18.73
C GLY A 43 7.24 -18.78 -17.66
N GLN A 44 7.02 -19.17 -16.40
CA GLN A 44 6.76 -18.26 -15.29
C GLN A 44 8.04 -17.64 -14.76
N ARG A 45 7.99 -16.36 -14.38
CA ARG A 45 9.14 -15.66 -13.78
C ARG A 45 9.33 -16.11 -12.34
N ILE A 46 10.53 -16.56 -12.03
CA ILE A 46 10.97 -17.00 -10.70
C ILE A 46 12.28 -16.31 -10.32
N VAL A 47 12.42 -16.01 -9.03
CA VAL A 47 13.59 -15.36 -8.44
C VAL A 47 14.29 -16.37 -7.54
N ASP A 48 15.58 -16.58 -7.71
CA ASP A 48 16.34 -17.48 -6.86
C ASP A 48 16.54 -16.85 -5.47
N GLY A 49 16.37 -17.64 -4.41
CA GLY A 49 16.41 -17.14 -3.02
C GLY A 49 17.74 -16.49 -2.64
N THR A 50 18.85 -16.93 -3.23
CA THR A 50 20.17 -16.31 -3.08
C THR A 50 20.20 -14.89 -3.63
N ASP A 51 19.61 -14.66 -4.80
CA ASP A 51 19.56 -13.34 -5.45
C ASP A 51 18.59 -12.41 -4.72
N LEU A 52 17.44 -12.95 -4.27
CA LEU A 52 16.49 -12.22 -3.43
C LEU A 52 17.15 -11.75 -2.13
N ALA A 53 17.91 -12.62 -1.45
CA ALA A 53 18.60 -12.28 -0.22
C ALA A 53 19.77 -11.28 -0.43
N ALA A 54 20.50 -11.40 -1.54
CA ALA A 54 21.54 -10.44 -1.91
C ALA A 54 20.95 -9.05 -2.19
N PHE A 55 19.87 -8.99 -2.97
CA PHE A 55 19.16 -7.76 -3.31
C PHE A 55 18.70 -6.99 -2.06
N VAL A 56 18.09 -7.68 -1.10
CA VAL A 56 17.62 -7.08 0.16
C VAL A 56 18.77 -6.51 1.00
N ARG A 57 19.91 -7.20 1.07
CA ARG A 57 21.07 -6.75 1.83
C ARG A 57 21.72 -5.49 1.24
N GLU A 58 21.76 -5.41 -0.08
CA GLU A 58 22.46 -4.34 -0.80
C GLU A 58 21.59 -3.08 -0.97
N HIS A 59 20.29 -3.24 -1.21
CA HIS A 59 19.41 -2.12 -1.51
C HIS A 59 18.54 -1.68 -0.33
N GLY A 60 18.48 -2.49 0.74
CA GLY A 60 17.48 -2.37 1.80
C GLY A 60 16.08 -2.60 1.23
N ALA A 61 15.22 -3.34 1.94
CA ALA A 61 13.79 -3.29 1.64
C ALA A 61 13.26 -1.92 2.07
N ARG A 62 13.64 -0.84 1.38
CA ARG A 62 12.94 0.44 1.49
C ARG A 62 11.63 0.24 0.75
N PRO A 63 10.49 0.30 1.46
CA PRO A 63 9.18 0.26 0.81
C PRO A 63 9.16 1.34 -0.26
N ASP A 64 8.71 0.96 -1.46
CA ASP A 64 8.50 1.92 -2.54
C ASP A 64 7.48 2.96 -2.04
N GLU A 65 7.87 4.24 -1.95
CA GLU A 65 7.04 5.37 -1.51
C GLU A 65 5.81 5.62 -2.43
N GLY A 66 5.60 4.80 -3.46
CA GLY A 66 4.58 4.99 -4.49
C GLY A 66 3.45 3.96 -4.54
N THR A 67 3.39 2.96 -3.66
CA THR A 67 2.23 2.04 -3.61
C THR A 67 2.02 1.51 -2.20
N GLU A 68 1.29 2.28 -1.39
CA GLU A 68 0.79 1.80 -0.12
C GLU A 68 -0.06 0.53 -0.33
N HIS A 69 0.53 -0.63 -0.05
CA HIS A 69 -0.22 -1.77 0.49
C HIS A 69 -0.67 -1.38 1.90
N SER A 70 -1.63 -0.48 1.97
CA SER A 70 -2.17 -0.02 3.24
C SER A 70 -2.97 -1.16 3.84
N SER A 71 -2.69 -1.52 5.10
CA SER A 71 -3.52 -2.40 5.92
C SER A 71 -4.92 -1.82 6.22
N ALA A 72 -5.21 -0.62 5.70
CA ALA A 72 -6.52 0.00 5.60
C ALA A 72 -7.45 -0.80 4.69
N ARG A 73 -8.22 -1.72 5.30
CA ARG A 73 -9.35 -2.38 4.62
C ARG A 73 -10.51 -1.41 4.35
N ASN A 74 -10.53 -0.29 5.07
CA ASN A 74 -11.53 0.74 4.95
C ASN A 74 -11.09 1.76 3.89
N ARG A 75 -11.51 1.51 2.65
CA ARG A 75 -11.34 2.43 1.51
C ARG A 75 -12.69 2.99 1.13
N LEU A 76 -12.86 4.29 1.30
CA LEU A 76 -14.12 5.00 1.03
C LEU A 76 -13.89 5.91 -0.17
N ARG A 77 -14.29 5.43 -1.35
CA ARG A 77 -14.22 6.21 -2.59
C ARG A 77 -15.37 7.22 -2.64
N GLY A 78 -15.04 8.46 -2.97
CA GLY A 78 -15.99 9.55 -2.97
C GLY A 78 -15.54 10.73 -3.81
N ILE A 79 -16.29 11.82 -3.70
CA ILE A 79 -15.99 13.11 -4.34
C ILE A 79 -15.59 14.12 -3.27
N VAL A 80 -14.56 14.92 -3.55
CA VAL A 80 -14.15 16.03 -2.70
C VAL A 80 -15.21 17.13 -2.78
N THR A 81 -15.77 17.51 -1.65
CA THR A 81 -16.83 18.53 -1.56
C THR A 81 -16.34 19.85 -0.98
N ALA A 82 -15.23 19.84 -0.22
CA ALA A 82 -14.59 21.05 0.29
C ALA A 82 -13.10 20.82 0.53
N VAL A 83 -12.32 21.88 0.36
CA VAL A 83 -10.88 21.92 0.69
C VAL A 83 -10.60 23.25 1.40
N ALA A 84 -10.11 23.20 2.63
CA ALA A 84 -9.65 24.36 3.37
C ALA A 84 -8.15 24.23 3.62
N ARG A 85 -7.37 25.25 3.25
CA ARG A 85 -5.90 25.24 3.36
C ARG A 85 -5.45 26.39 4.24
N ASP A 86 -4.61 26.07 5.23
CA ASP A 86 -3.88 27.05 6.03
C ASP A 86 -2.43 27.16 5.52
N SER A 87 -1.50 27.62 6.37
CA SER A 87 -0.08 27.71 6.02
C SER A 87 0.60 26.34 5.93
N VAL A 88 0.28 25.41 6.83
CA VAL A 88 0.96 24.10 6.94
C VAL A 88 -0.01 22.92 6.81
N MET A 89 -1.24 23.09 7.27
CA MET A 89 -2.25 22.04 7.31
C MET A 89 -3.37 22.33 6.32
N ALA A 90 -4.09 21.28 5.95
CA ALA A 90 -5.30 21.36 5.15
C ALA A 90 -6.34 20.36 5.64
N GLN A 91 -7.61 20.74 5.46
CA GLN A 91 -8.77 19.89 5.64
C GLN A 91 -9.38 19.57 4.28
N VAL A 92 -9.68 18.29 4.05
CA VAL A 92 -10.37 17.80 2.86
C VAL A 92 -11.63 17.04 3.29
N ASP A 93 -12.76 17.43 2.73
CA ASP A 93 -14.04 16.78 2.95
C ASP A 93 -14.39 15.92 1.74
N ILE A 94 -14.70 14.65 1.97
CA ILE A 94 -15.06 13.66 0.94
C ILE A 94 -16.47 13.12 1.23
N GLN A 95 -17.36 13.21 0.25
CA GLN A 95 -18.64 12.51 0.26
C GLN A 95 -18.46 11.11 -0.35
N ALA A 96 -18.58 10.07 0.47
CA ALA A 96 -18.41 8.67 0.09
C ALA A 96 -19.68 7.86 0.38
N GLY A 97 -20.56 7.75 -0.61
CA GLY A 97 -21.87 7.12 -0.43
C GLY A 97 -22.70 7.87 0.62
N PRO A 98 -23.24 7.22 1.66
CA PRO A 98 -24.00 7.89 2.72
C PRO A 98 -23.13 8.57 3.78
N PHE A 99 -21.80 8.45 3.69
CA PHE A 99 -20.87 8.92 4.71
C PHE A 99 -20.13 10.19 4.26
N ARG A 100 -19.94 11.14 5.18
CA ARG A 100 -18.99 12.25 5.02
C ARG A 100 -17.70 11.90 5.78
N VAL A 101 -16.58 11.91 5.07
CA VAL A 101 -15.25 11.66 5.63
C VAL A 101 -14.46 12.96 5.63
N VAL A 102 -13.85 13.30 6.75
CA VAL A 102 -13.00 14.49 6.88
C VAL A 102 -11.57 14.01 7.11
N SER A 103 -10.64 14.49 6.28
CA SER A 103 -9.21 14.21 6.41
C SER A 103 -8.45 15.50 6.73
N LEU A 104 -7.57 15.42 7.72
CA LEU A 104 -6.57 16.45 7.99
C LEU A 104 -5.23 15.94 7.50
N MET A 105 -4.59 16.71 6.64
CA MET A 105 -3.29 16.39 6.06
C MET A 105 -2.46 17.66 5.84
N SER A 106 -1.19 17.52 5.44
CA SER A 106 -0.39 18.71 5.14
C SER A 106 -0.92 19.43 3.91
N ARG A 107 -0.67 20.74 3.84
CA ARG A 107 -0.99 21.54 2.67
C ARG A 107 -0.30 20.99 1.42
N GLU A 108 0.97 20.64 1.54
CA GLU A 108 1.79 20.11 0.45
C GLU A 108 1.17 18.84 -0.14
N ALA A 109 0.64 17.94 0.70
CA ALA A 109 0.03 16.71 0.22
C ALA A 109 -1.27 16.96 -0.54
N VAL A 110 -2.07 17.96 -0.17
CA VAL A 110 -3.26 18.37 -0.93
C VAL A 110 -2.85 18.90 -2.31
N ASP A 111 -1.79 19.71 -2.36
CA ASP A 111 -1.28 20.32 -3.59
C ASP A 111 -0.66 19.25 -4.52
N GLU A 112 0.17 18.35 -3.98
CA GLU A 112 0.79 17.23 -4.72
C GLU A 112 -0.25 16.26 -5.29
N LEU A 113 -1.30 15.97 -4.54
CA LEU A 113 -2.39 15.10 -4.98
C LEU A 113 -3.39 15.80 -5.92
N GLY A 114 -3.25 17.11 -6.14
CA GLY A 114 -4.17 17.89 -6.98
C GLY A 114 -5.60 17.86 -6.47
N LEU A 115 -5.80 17.88 -5.15
CA LEU A 115 -7.13 17.81 -4.55
C LEU A 115 -7.84 19.17 -4.59
N GLU A 116 -8.96 19.19 -5.31
CA GLU A 116 -9.86 20.32 -5.45
C GLU A 116 -11.31 19.86 -5.33
N VAL A 117 -12.24 20.81 -5.16
CA VAL A 117 -13.66 20.49 -5.12
C VAL A 117 -14.08 19.89 -6.45
N GLY A 118 -14.68 18.70 -6.41
CA GLY A 118 -15.05 17.91 -7.59
C GLY A 118 -14.08 16.76 -7.91
N SER A 119 -12.88 16.74 -7.33
CA SER A 119 -11.93 15.64 -7.53
C SER A 119 -12.47 14.33 -6.97
N VAL A 120 -12.21 13.23 -7.68
CA VAL A 120 -12.48 11.89 -7.15
C VAL A 120 -11.32 11.48 -6.26
N ALA A 121 -11.61 11.12 -5.01
CA ALA A 121 -10.62 10.71 -4.04
C ALA A 121 -11.04 9.42 -3.34
N THR A 122 -10.07 8.71 -2.77
CA THR A 122 -10.33 7.54 -1.91
C THR A 122 -9.74 7.82 -0.54
N ALA A 123 -10.59 7.92 0.48
CA ALA A 123 -10.12 7.97 1.86
C ALA A 123 -9.66 6.56 2.27
N VAL A 124 -8.41 6.47 2.71
CA VAL A 124 -7.76 5.23 3.14
C VAL A 124 -7.56 5.30 4.65
N ILE A 125 -8.31 4.51 5.42
CA ILE A 125 -8.31 4.58 6.89
C ILE A 125 -7.60 3.36 7.46
N LYS A 126 -6.48 3.59 8.16
CA LYS A 126 -5.70 2.51 8.79
C LYS A 126 -6.53 1.78 9.84
N SER A 127 -6.66 0.46 9.70
CA SER A 127 -7.52 -0.39 10.54
C SER A 127 -7.12 -0.44 12.02
N THR A 128 -5.95 0.10 12.39
CA THR A 128 -5.45 0.11 13.77
C THR A 128 -6.13 1.16 14.67
N THR A 129 -6.97 2.03 14.11
CA THR A 129 -7.64 3.11 14.84
C THR A 129 -9.14 3.06 14.56
N VAL A 130 -9.83 2.13 15.22
CA VAL A 130 -11.29 1.96 15.12
C VAL A 130 -11.87 1.98 16.53
N VAL A 131 -12.89 2.81 16.73
CA VAL A 131 -13.71 2.81 17.95
C VAL A 131 -15.03 2.13 17.61
N VAL A 132 -15.44 1.15 18.42
CA VAL A 132 -16.73 0.46 18.27
C VAL A 132 -17.63 0.91 19.42
N GLU A 133 -18.79 1.46 19.08
CA GLU A 133 -19.80 1.88 20.04
C GLU A 133 -21.10 1.12 19.79
N THR A 134 -21.83 0.78 20.85
CA THR A 134 -23.19 0.23 20.74
C THR A 134 -24.20 1.30 21.12
N GLY A 135 -25.28 1.41 20.35
CA GLY A 135 -26.41 2.26 20.71
C GLY A 135 -27.08 1.84 22.03
N PRO A 136 -27.89 2.72 22.64
CA PRO A 136 -28.57 2.43 23.90
C PRO A 136 -29.44 1.18 23.75
N LYS A 137 -29.24 0.19 24.64
CA LYS A 137 -30.13 -0.97 24.71
C LYS A 137 -31.50 -0.49 25.20
N LYS A 138 -32.53 -0.61 24.36
CA LYS A 138 -33.93 -0.47 24.83
C LYS A 138 -34.13 -1.51 25.93
N ARG A 139 -34.42 -1.05 27.15
CA ARG A 139 -34.93 -1.92 28.21
C ARG A 139 -36.31 -2.39 27.77
N ALA A 140 -36.48 -3.71 27.65
CA ALA A 140 -37.80 -4.34 27.54
C ALA A 140 -38.56 -4.18 28.87
#